data_AF-A0A7K8KH46-F1
#
_entry.id   AF-A0A7K8KH46-F1
#
_cell.length_a   1.000
_cell.length_b   1.000
_cell.length_c   1.000
_cell.angle_alpha   90.00
_cell.angle_beta   90.00
_cell.angle_gamma   90.00
#
_symmetry.space_group_name_H-M   'P 1'
#
loop_
_entity.id
_entity.type
_entity.pdbx_description
1 polymer ?
#
loop_
_entity_poly.entity_id
_entity_poly.type
_entity_poly.pdbx_seq_one_letter_code
_entity_poly.pdbx_strand_id
1 'polypeptide(L)'
;QGVLLTGLGTFAMVQEEFKGEEVYVVRRPVFQLQIESLCLRELMFPTVVIPGDVTIKPLDYKWLSRATRLPMRVVEGCVRETILLYSFQLRNRQRLAFTFKDIGVLSCKDDVLCMRFYYDCVTGLETKATRIALLHT
;
A
#
# COMPACT_ATOMS: atom_id res chain seq x y z
N GLN A 1 -9.27 4.50 6.87
CA GLN A 1 -9.87 4.05 5.59
C GLN A 1 -8.79 3.38 4.75
N GLY A 2 -9.14 2.32 4.02
CA GLY A 2 -8.25 1.63 3.10
C GLY A 2 -8.87 1.36 1.73
N VAL A 3 -8.01 0.98 0.79
CA VAL A 3 -8.32 0.67 -0.60
C VAL A 3 -7.74 -0.69 -0.95
N LEU A 4 -8.60 -1.62 -1.36
CA LEU A 4 -8.24 -2.94 -1.84
C LEU A 4 -7.93 -2.91 -3.35
N LEU A 5 -6.74 -3.39 -3.70
CA LEU A 5 -6.32 -3.73 -5.06
C LEU A 5 -6.40 -5.25 -5.22
N THR A 6 -7.50 -5.74 -5.80
CA THR A 6 -7.76 -7.17 -5.95
C THR A 6 -6.60 -7.88 -6.66
N GLY A 7 -6.11 -8.97 -6.07
CA GLY A 7 -4.99 -9.76 -6.58
C GLY A 7 -3.60 -9.25 -6.19
N LEU A 8 -3.51 -8.11 -5.49
CA LEU A 8 -2.24 -7.52 -5.07
C LEU A 8 -2.15 -7.27 -3.56
N GLY A 9 -3.09 -6.52 -2.99
CA GLY A 9 -3.04 -6.13 -1.59
C GLY A 9 -3.94 -4.95 -1.24
N THR A 10 -3.88 -4.54 0.02
CA THR A 10 -4.68 -3.45 0.57
C THR A 10 -3.79 -2.34 1.10
N PHE A 11 -4.01 -1.12 0.62
CA PHE A 11 -3.47 0.09 1.24
C PHE A 11 -4.42 0.56 2.33
N ALA A 12 -3.89 0.97 3.47
CA ALA A 12 -4.70 1.63 4.49
C ALA A 12 -3.91 2.71 5.22
N MET A 13 -4.64 3.65 5.80
CA MET A 13 -4.14 4.52 6.85
C MET A 13 -4.60 3.96 8.18
N VAL A 14 -3.63 3.64 9.04
CA VAL A 14 -3.84 3.17 10.41
C VAL A 14 -3.44 4.26 11.39
N GLN A 15 -4.17 4.34 12.49
CA GLN A 15 -3.85 5.20 13.62
C GLN A 15 -3.13 4.35 14.67
N GLU A 16 -2.03 4.88 15.18
CA GLU A 16 -1.31 4.31 16.31
C GLU A 16 -1.21 5.35 17.41
N GLU A 17 -1.56 4.92 18.62
CA GLU A 17 -1.43 5.73 19.83
C GLU A 17 -0.09 5.46 20.49
N PHE A 18 0.69 6.51 20.69
CA PHE A 18 1.92 6.50 21.45
C PHE A 18 1.64 7.15 22.80
N LYS A 19 1.90 6.41 23.89
CA LYS A 19 1.75 6.93 25.25
C LYS A 19 3.11 7.36 25.77
N GLY A 20 3.33 8.68 25.84
CA GLY A 20 4.42 9.32 26.58
C GLY A 20 3.86 10.03 27.83
N GLU A 21 4.39 11.21 28.17
CA GLU A 21 3.73 12.12 29.13
C GLU A 21 2.36 12.59 28.62
N GLU A 22 2.22 12.71 27.29
CA GLU A 22 0.95 12.93 26.60
C GLU A 22 0.64 11.75 25.65
N VAL A 23 -0.62 11.64 25.23
CA VAL A 23 -1.06 10.64 24.23
C VAL A 23 -1.00 11.26 22.85
N TYR A 24 -0.20 10.66 21.97
CA TYR A 24 -0.05 11.11 20.59
C TYR A 24 -0.66 10.11 19.62
N VAL A 25 -1.51 10.59 18.72
CA VAL A 25 -2.07 9.77 17.64
C VAL A 25 -1.30 10.05 16.36
N VAL A 26 -0.57 9.04 15.88
CA VAL A 26 0.15 9.10 14.61
C VAL A 26 -0.62 8.33 13.56
N ARG A 27 -0.69 8.90 12.35
CA ARG A 27 -1.30 8.26 11.18
C ARG A 27 -0.18 7.76 10.29
N ARG A 28 -0.14 6.46 9.99
CA ARG A 28 0.85 5.90 9.09
C ARG A 28 0.21 5.11 7.94
N PRO A 29 0.83 5.12 6.75
CA PRO A 29 0.39 4.26 5.66
C PRO A 29 0.85 2.83 5.92
N VAL A 30 0.00 1.87 5.56
CA VAL A 30 0.31 0.44 5.56
C VAL A 30 -0.08 -0.19 4.23
N PHE A 31 0.66 -1.23 3.86
CA PHE A 31 0.31 -2.09 2.74
C PHE A 31 0.30 -3.54 3.22
N GLN A 32 -0.88 -4.14 3.20
CA GLN A 32 -1.05 -5.56 3.47
C GLN A 32 -1.02 -6.32 2.15
N LEU A 33 0.06 -7.08 1.93
CA LEU A 33 0.23 -7.90 0.73
C LEU A 33 -0.79 -9.06 0.73
N GLN A 34 -1.47 -9.25 -0.41
CA GLN A 34 -2.46 -10.32 -0.61
C GLN A 34 -2.29 -11.02 -1.97
N ILE A 35 -1.07 -11.05 -2.49
CA ILE A 35 -0.71 -11.87 -3.67
C ILE A 35 -0.81 -13.35 -3.29
N GLU A 36 -1.24 -14.19 -4.23
CA GLU A 36 -1.28 -15.64 -4.06
C GLU A 36 0.09 -16.21 -3.68
N SER A 37 0.13 -17.12 -2.69
CA SER A 37 1.37 -17.72 -2.19
C SER A 37 2.19 -18.43 -3.27
N LEU A 38 1.51 -19.05 -4.26
CA LEU A 38 2.14 -19.68 -5.43
C LEU A 38 2.99 -18.70 -6.25
N CYS A 39 2.66 -17.41 -6.25
CA CYS A 39 3.43 -16.38 -6.94
C CYS A 39 4.62 -15.88 -6.12
N LEU A 40 4.58 -16.02 -4.79
CA LEU A 40 5.61 -15.51 -3.89
C LEU A 40 6.78 -16.49 -3.68
N ARG A 41 6.55 -17.79 -3.82
CA ARG A 41 7.57 -18.85 -3.68
C ARG A 41 8.42 -18.69 -2.40
N GLU A 42 9.69 -18.33 -2.55
CA GLU A 42 10.69 -18.22 -1.48
C GLU A 42 10.77 -16.80 -0.89
N LEU A 43 9.97 -15.85 -1.42
CA LEU A 43 9.97 -14.47 -0.93
C LEU A 43 9.36 -14.39 0.47
N MET A 44 10.09 -13.77 1.38
CA MET A 44 9.55 -13.33 2.65
C MET A 44 8.80 -12.01 2.45
N PHE A 45 7.83 -11.74 3.31
CA PHE A 45 7.12 -10.47 3.34
C PHE A 45 6.72 -10.13 4.78
N PRO A 46 6.76 -8.85 5.18
CA PRO A 46 6.35 -8.46 6.52
C PRO A 46 4.89 -8.81 6.78
N THR A 47 4.60 -9.38 7.96
CA THR A 47 3.22 -9.54 8.42
C THR A 47 2.68 -8.18 8.83
N VAL A 48 1.81 -7.63 8.00
CA VAL A 48 1.10 -6.38 8.25
C VAL A 48 -0.37 -6.71 8.47
N VAL A 49 -0.91 -6.31 9.63
CA VAL A 49 -2.32 -6.49 9.97
C VAL A 49 -2.99 -5.12 9.98
N ILE A 50 -4.03 -4.97 9.17
CA ILE A 50 -4.89 -3.79 9.20
C ILE A 50 -5.95 -4.03 10.30
N PRO A 51 -6.13 -3.09 11.26
CA PRO A 51 -7.17 -3.19 12.28
C PRO A 51 -8.58 -3.33 11.67
N GLY A 52 -9.44 -4.14 12.31
CA GLY A 52 -10.76 -4.49 11.77
C GLY A 52 -11.77 -3.35 11.71
N ASP A 53 -11.53 -2.26 12.45
CA ASP A 53 -12.31 -1.02 12.42
C ASP A 53 -12.00 -0.14 11.21
N VAL A 54 -10.90 -0.41 10.49
CA VAL A 54 -10.56 0.31 9.27
C VAL A 54 -11.50 -0.10 8.14
N THR A 55 -12.37 0.82 7.71
CA THR A 55 -13.21 0.59 6.53
C THR A 55 -12.36 0.43 5.26
N ILE A 56 -12.44 -0.74 4.62
CA ILE A 56 -11.81 -1.05 3.34
C ILE A 56 -12.83 -0.92 2.20
N LYS A 57 -12.47 -0.17 1.15
CA LYS A 57 -13.26 -0.06 -0.08
C LYS A 57 -12.49 -0.66 -1.25
N PRO A 58 -13.16 -1.24 -2.26
CA PRO A 58 -12.48 -1.60 -3.50
C PRO A 58 -11.97 -0.35 -4.22
N LEU A 59 -10.99 -0.52 -5.11
CA LEU A 59 -10.54 0.54 -6.02
C LEU A 59 -11.72 1.14 -6.80
N ASP A 60 -11.86 2.46 -6.78
CA ASP A 60 -12.94 3.15 -7.47
C ASP A 60 -12.62 3.33 -8.96
N TYR A 61 -13.03 2.36 -9.77
CA TYR A 61 -12.88 2.41 -11.23
C TYR A 61 -13.68 3.53 -11.88
N LYS A 62 -14.78 4.00 -11.27
CA LYS A 62 -15.54 5.15 -11.79
C LYS A 62 -14.75 6.43 -11.61
N TRP A 63 -14.08 6.59 -10.47
CA TRP A 63 -13.19 7.72 -10.22
C TRP A 63 -11.96 7.67 -11.14
N LEU A 64 -11.31 6.50 -11.28
CA LEU A 64 -10.15 6.35 -12.15
C LEU A 64 -10.48 6.59 -13.63
N SER A 65 -11.62 6.09 -14.11
CA SER A 65 -12.15 6.37 -15.45
C SER A 65 -12.22 7.87 -15.73
N ARG A 66 -12.79 8.64 -14.78
CA ARG A 66 -12.89 10.10 -14.87
C ARG A 66 -11.50 10.77 -14.84
N ALA A 67 -10.61 10.33 -13.96
CA ALA A 67 -9.26 10.90 -13.82
C ALA A 67 -8.38 10.66 -15.05
N THR A 68 -8.49 9.49 -15.67
CA THR A 68 -7.68 9.08 -16.84
C THR A 68 -8.33 9.44 -18.18
N ARG A 69 -9.62 9.78 -18.18
CA ARG A 69 -10.45 9.96 -19.39
C ARG A 69 -10.51 8.71 -20.27
N LEU A 70 -10.30 7.53 -19.68
CA LEU A 70 -10.42 6.25 -20.35
C LEU A 70 -11.75 5.58 -19.97
N PRO A 71 -12.36 4.79 -20.86
CA PRO A 71 -13.54 4.01 -20.51
C PRO A 71 -13.28 3.11 -19.30
N MET A 72 -14.27 2.98 -18.40
CA MET A 72 -14.12 2.20 -17.16
C MET A 72 -13.60 0.78 -17.40
N ARG A 73 -14.12 0.10 -18.44
CA ARG A 73 -13.68 -1.24 -18.85
C ARG A 73 -12.20 -1.30 -19.24
N VAL A 74 -11.68 -0.24 -19.87
CA VAL A 74 -10.26 -0.16 -20.25
C VAL A 74 -9.40 0.00 -19.00
N VAL A 75 -9.78 0.90 -18.09
CA VAL A 75 -9.07 1.10 -16.82
C VAL A 75 -9.04 -0.17 -15.98
N GLU A 76 -10.18 -0.84 -15.85
CA GLU A 76 -10.29 -2.10 -15.11
C GLU A 76 -9.39 -3.19 -15.71
N GLY A 77 -9.40 -3.32 -17.04
CA GLY A 77 -8.44 -4.16 -17.76
C GLY A 77 -7.01 -3.81 -17.37
N CYS A 78 -6.58 -2.58 -17.62
CA CYS A 78 -5.20 -2.15 -17.38
C CYS A 78 -4.72 -2.45 -15.95
N VAL A 79 -5.55 -2.18 -14.94
CA VAL A 79 -5.21 -2.49 -13.53
C VAL A 79 -5.05 -4.00 -13.34
N ARG A 80 -6.03 -4.80 -13.79
CA ARG A 80 -6.01 -6.25 -13.67
C ARG A 80 -4.82 -6.87 -14.40
N GLU A 81 -4.58 -6.49 -15.65
CA GLU A 81 -3.49 -7.03 -16.47
C GLU A 81 -2.12 -6.64 -15.91
N THR A 82 -1.97 -5.43 -15.37
CA THR A 82 -0.72 -4.99 -14.72
C THR A 82 -0.42 -5.81 -13.46
N ILE A 83 -1.44 -6.06 -12.62
CA ILE A 83 -1.31 -6.89 -11.41
C ILE A 83 -0.96 -8.34 -11.80
N LEU A 84 -1.65 -8.91 -12.78
CA LEU A 84 -1.37 -10.26 -13.28
C LEU A 84 0.04 -10.39 -13.84
N LEU A 85 0.49 -9.40 -14.63
CA LEU A 85 1.85 -9.37 -15.15
C LEU A 85 2.86 -9.34 -14.01
N TYR A 86 2.65 -8.50 -12.99
CA TYR A 86 3.54 -8.44 -11.84
C TYR A 86 3.63 -9.77 -11.08
N SER A 87 2.47 -10.39 -10.78
CA SER A 87 2.40 -11.70 -10.14
C SER A 87 3.10 -12.79 -10.96
N PHE A 88 2.96 -12.76 -12.29
CA PHE A 88 3.68 -13.66 -13.19
C PHE A 88 5.20 -13.47 -13.11
N GLN A 89 5.68 -12.22 -13.03
CA GLN A 89 7.11 -11.94 -12.90
C GLN A 89 7.68 -12.43 -11.56
N LEU A 90 6.97 -12.19 -10.45
CA LEU A 90 7.34 -12.73 -9.14
C LEU A 90 7.43 -14.27 -9.18
N ARG A 91 6.42 -14.92 -9.77
CA ARG A 91 6.39 -16.39 -9.93
C ARG A 91 7.57 -16.92 -10.74
N ASN A 92 8.12 -16.13 -11.66
CA ASN A 92 9.28 -16.49 -12.47
C ASN A 92 10.61 -16.02 -11.84
N ARG A 93 10.60 -15.67 -10.54
CA ARG A 93 11.76 -15.17 -9.79
C ARG A 93 12.34 -13.86 -10.32
N GLN A 94 11.57 -13.11 -11.11
CA GLN A 94 11.94 -11.76 -11.51
C GLN A 94 11.57 -10.78 -10.39
N ARG A 95 12.58 -10.07 -9.87
CA ARG A 95 12.46 -9.16 -8.72
C ARG A 95 12.22 -7.71 -9.16
N LEU A 96 11.24 -7.50 -10.04
CA LEU A 96 10.93 -6.17 -10.54
C LEU A 96 10.30 -5.31 -9.44
N ALA A 97 10.61 -4.02 -9.45
CA ALA A 97 9.94 -3.04 -8.60
C ALA A 97 8.57 -2.66 -9.20
N PHE A 98 7.55 -2.62 -8.37
CA PHE A 98 6.24 -2.08 -8.71
C PHE A 98 6.09 -0.70 -8.07
N THR A 99 6.06 0.34 -8.91
CA THR A 99 5.99 1.72 -8.43
C THR A 99 4.54 2.20 -8.40
N PHE A 100 4.11 2.68 -7.25
CA PHE A 100 2.89 3.45 -7.08
C PHE A 100 3.27 4.92 -7.03
N LYS A 101 2.97 5.65 -8.11
CA LYS A 101 3.25 7.08 -8.20
C LYS A 101 2.68 7.80 -6.98
N ASP A 102 3.49 8.66 -6.37
CA ASP A 102 3.16 9.48 -5.19
C ASP A 102 2.91 8.71 -3.88
N ILE A 103 2.95 7.36 -3.90
CA ILE A 103 2.72 6.51 -2.72
C ILE A 103 4.01 5.83 -2.28
N GLY A 104 4.68 5.11 -3.19
CA GLY A 104 5.90 4.38 -2.87
C GLY A 104 6.19 3.24 -3.85
N VAL A 105 7.06 2.32 -3.43
CA VAL A 105 7.54 1.22 -4.27
C VAL A 105 7.42 -0.11 -3.52
N LEU A 106 6.74 -1.08 -4.12
CA LEU A 106 6.76 -2.48 -3.73
C LEU A 106 7.93 -3.15 -4.44
N SER A 107 8.90 -3.65 -3.69
CA SER A 107 10.14 -4.17 -4.26
C SER A 107 10.72 -5.28 -3.40
N CYS A 108 11.48 -6.17 -4.03
CA CYS A 108 12.25 -7.18 -3.33
C CYS A 108 13.65 -6.62 -2.98
N LYS A 109 14.03 -6.72 -1.70
CA LYS A 109 15.39 -6.50 -1.21
C LYS A 109 15.76 -7.69 -0.33
N ASP A 110 16.89 -8.34 -0.63
CA ASP A 110 17.38 -9.49 0.14
C ASP A 110 16.32 -10.58 0.35
N ASP A 111 15.58 -10.92 -0.71
CA ASP A 111 14.45 -11.86 -0.71
C ASP A 111 13.23 -11.47 0.13
N VAL A 112 13.19 -10.22 0.61
CA VAL A 112 12.03 -9.62 1.28
C VAL A 112 11.27 -8.71 0.33
N LEU A 113 10.04 -9.10 -0.02
CA LEU A 113 9.09 -8.26 -0.74
C LEU A 113 8.39 -7.32 0.24
N CYS A 114 8.67 -6.03 0.16
CA CYS A 114 8.07 -5.03 1.04
C CYS A 114 7.70 -3.74 0.31
N MET A 115 6.66 -3.07 0.83
CA MET A 115 6.28 -1.73 0.40
C MET A 115 7.12 -0.70 1.14
N ARG A 116 7.79 0.18 0.38
CA ARG A 116 8.50 1.34 0.90
C ARG A 116 7.73 2.59 0.47
N PHE A 117 7.15 3.29 1.44
CA PHE A 117 6.41 4.52 1.19
C PHE A 117 7.36 5.69 0.96
N TYR A 118 6.98 6.61 0.06
CA TYR A 118 7.71 7.86 -0.11
C TYR A 118 7.52 8.77 1.11
N TYR A 119 8.54 9.59 1.40
CA TYR A 119 8.50 10.56 2.49
C TYR A 119 7.27 11.48 2.38
N ASP A 120 6.98 11.99 1.18
CA ASP A 120 5.81 12.86 0.95
C ASP A 120 4.47 12.14 1.19
N CYS A 121 4.40 10.83 0.91
CA CYS A 121 3.22 10.02 1.22
C CYS A 121 3.01 9.89 2.73
N VAL A 122 4.08 9.59 3.48
CA VAL A 122 4.03 9.46 4.94
C VAL A 122 3.68 10.80 5.59
N THR A 123 4.42 11.85 5.22
CA THR A 123 4.28 13.17 5.83
C THR A 123 3.00 13.89 5.41
N GLY A 124 2.40 13.55 4.27
CA GLY A 124 1.07 14.00 3.87
C GLY A 124 -0.06 13.45 4.76
N LEU A 125 0.18 12.39 5.54
CA LEU A 125 -0.77 11.83 6.49
C LEU A 125 -0.63 12.43 7.90
N GLU A 126 0.51 13.04 8.20
CA GLU A 126 0.77 13.70 9.47
C GLU A 126 0.07 15.05 9.55
N THR A 127 -0.45 15.38 10.72
CA THR A 127 -0.85 16.76 11.00
C THR A 127 0.35 17.54 11.53
N LYS A 128 0.30 18.88 11.45
CA LYS A 128 1.33 19.75 12.04
C LYS A 128 1.53 19.47 13.54
N ALA A 129 0.46 19.09 14.26
CA ALA A 129 0.50 18.67 15.66
C ALA A 129 1.26 17.35 15.87
N THR A 130 1.09 16.36 14.97
CA THR A 130 1.80 15.08 15.01
C THR A 130 3.32 15.23 14.85
N ARG A 131 3.77 16.18 14.02
CA ARG A 131 5.21 16.47 13.85
C ARG A 131 5.84 17.14 15.05
N ILE A 132 5.08 18.00 15.74
CA ILE A 132 5.54 18.67 16.96
C ILE A 132 5.68 17.62 18.08
N ALA A 133 4.69 16.74 18.24
CA ALA A 133 4.73 15.63 19.19
C ALA A 133 5.98 14.74 19.07
N LEU A 134 6.34 14.35 17.84
CA LEU A 134 7.51 13.49 17.57
C LEU A 134 8.86 14.17 17.88
N LEU A 135 8.89 15.50 18.02
CA LEU A 135 10.10 16.25 18.40
C LEU A 135 10.25 16.39 19.92
N HIS A 136 9.21 16.05 20.70
CA HIS A 136 9.20 16.14 22.16
C HIS A 136 9.42 14.79 22.87
N THR A 137 9.67 13.72 22.11
CA THR A 137 10.12 12.39 22.56
C THR A 137 11.56 12.13 22.15
#